data_AF-A0A3S4GK72-F1
#
_entry.id   AF-A0A3S4GK72-F1
#
_cell.length_a   1.000
_cell.length_b   1.000
_cell.length_c   1.000
_cell.angle_alpha   90.00
_cell.angle_beta   90.00
_cell.angle_gamma   90.00
#
_symmetry.space_group_name_H-M   'P 1'
#
loop_
_entity.id
_entity.type
_entity.pdbx_description
1 polymer ?
#
loop_
_entity_poly.entity_id
_entity_poly.type
_entity_poly.pdbx_seq_one_letter_code
_entity_poly.pdbx_strand_id
1 'polypeptide(L)'
;MNGEWVATRPFKQDKYPCDMLNAVREVVYNPSRVRYPMVRLDWLRQREKSDRRQRGDNRFVRVSWDRALDLFMRSWSGYKKPTDLPACLPALPTGKW
;
A
#
# COMPACT_ATOMS: atom_id res chain seq x y z
N MET A 1 16.31 24.51 -3.80
CA MET A 1 16.48 25.89 -3.30
C MET A 1 15.49 26.07 -2.18
N ASN A 2 15.86 26.67 -1.05
CA ASN A 2 14.97 26.84 0.11
C ASN A 2 14.39 25.52 0.67
N GLY A 3 15.16 24.42 0.62
CA GLY A 3 14.71 23.09 1.07
C GLY A 3 13.79 22.36 0.08
N GLU A 4 13.41 22.98 -1.03
CA GLU A 4 12.59 22.35 -2.07
C GLU A 4 13.43 21.79 -3.21
N TRP A 5 12.94 20.67 -3.76
CA TRP A 5 13.49 20.06 -4.95
C TRP A 5 13.03 20.83 -6.19
N VAL A 6 14.00 21.38 -6.93
CA VAL A 6 13.73 22.32 -8.04
C VAL A 6 13.85 21.65 -9.41
N ALA A 7 14.86 20.80 -9.62
CA ALA A 7 15.13 20.18 -10.90
C ALA A 7 15.77 18.79 -10.75
N THR A 8 15.47 17.90 -11.69
CA THR A 8 16.10 16.59 -11.86
C THR A 8 17.12 16.70 -12.98
N ARG A 9 18.33 16.17 -12.80
CA ARG A 9 19.32 16.07 -13.87
C ARG A 9 19.51 14.60 -14.24
N PRO A 10 19.66 14.27 -15.53
CA PRO A 10 19.96 12.90 -15.93
C PRO A 10 21.32 12.48 -15.41
N PHE A 11 21.50 11.17 -15.28
CA PHE A 11 22.78 10.60 -14.87
C PHE A 11 23.83 10.84 -15.95
N LYS A 12 25.06 11.18 -15.56
CA LYS A 12 26.11 11.66 -16.49
C LYS A 12 26.48 10.66 -17.59
N GLN A 13 26.35 9.36 -17.33
CA GLN A 13 26.70 8.31 -18.31
C GLN A 13 25.50 7.86 -19.13
N ASP A 14 24.30 8.37 -18.85
CA ASP A 14 23.12 8.09 -19.64
C ASP A 14 23.18 8.86 -20.96
N LYS A 15 23.25 8.12 -22.07
CA LYS A 15 23.34 8.68 -23.42
C LYS A 15 21.98 9.13 -23.98
N TYR A 16 20.88 8.63 -23.41
CA TYR A 16 19.52 8.86 -23.92
C TYR A 16 18.56 9.16 -22.78
N PRO A 17 18.71 10.33 -22.13
CA PRO A 17 17.83 10.71 -21.04
C PRO A 17 16.38 10.85 -21.53
N CYS A 18 15.43 10.40 -20.70
CA CYS A 18 14.01 10.51 -21.00
C CYS A 18 13.45 11.86 -20.54
N ASP A 19 12.62 12.49 -21.38
CA ASP A 19 11.94 13.76 -21.08
C ASP A 19 11.01 13.67 -19.85
N MET A 20 10.53 12.47 -19.51
CA MET A 20 9.71 12.24 -18.33
C MET A 20 10.44 12.55 -17.01
N LEU A 21 11.77 12.68 -17.02
CA LEU A 21 12.56 13.10 -15.85
C LEU A 21 12.11 14.48 -15.32
N ASN A 22 11.58 15.34 -16.19
CA ASN A 22 11.04 16.64 -15.81
C ASN A 22 9.77 16.53 -14.95
N ALA A 23 8.99 15.46 -15.12
CA ALA A 23 7.73 15.25 -14.41
C ALA A 23 7.91 14.61 -13.02
N VAL A 24 9.10 14.11 -12.68
CA VAL A 24 9.32 13.38 -11.41
C VAL A 24 9.12 14.28 -10.18
N ARG A 25 9.38 15.59 -10.32
CA ARG A 25 9.08 16.58 -9.27
C ARG A 25 7.60 16.57 -8.90
N GLU A 26 6.71 16.45 -9.88
CA GLU A 26 5.27 16.42 -9.65
C GLU A 26 4.85 15.20 -8.82
N VAL A 27 5.52 14.06 -8.94
CA VAL A 27 5.22 12.88 -8.10
C VAL A 27 5.38 13.17 -6.60
N VAL A 28 6.27 14.10 -6.25
CA VAL A 28 6.52 14.50 -4.86
C VAL A 28 5.54 15.57 -4.40
N TYR A 29 5.29 16.60 -5.21
CA TYR A 29 4.53 17.79 -4.81
C TYR A 29 3.09 17.88 -5.35
N ASN A 30 2.59 16.82 -6.01
CA ASN A 30 1.23 16.80 -6.57
C ASN A 30 0.14 16.85 -5.46
N PRO A 31 -0.98 17.56 -5.68
CA PRO A 31 -2.11 17.63 -4.75
C PRO A 31 -2.71 16.28 -4.36
N SER A 32 -2.59 15.26 -5.21
CA SER A 32 -3.03 13.88 -4.98
C SER A 32 -2.08 13.07 -4.09
N ARG A 33 -0.98 13.66 -3.60
CA ARG A 33 -0.04 12.97 -2.72
C ARG A 33 -0.72 12.59 -1.40
N VAL A 34 -0.64 11.31 -1.04
CA VAL A 34 -1.14 10.82 0.26
C VAL A 34 -0.28 11.39 1.39
N ARG A 35 -0.87 12.28 2.21
CA ARG A 35 -0.17 13.02 3.27
C ARG A 35 -0.11 12.30 4.62
N TYR A 36 -1.12 11.51 4.95
CA TYR A 36 -1.30 10.90 6.26
C TYR A 36 -1.82 9.48 6.14
N PRO A 37 -1.64 8.62 7.16
CA PRO A 37 -2.35 7.36 7.22
C PRO A 37 -3.84 7.62 7.40
N MET A 38 -4.63 6.92 6.59
CA MET A 38 -6.08 7.07 6.51
C MET A 38 -6.75 5.70 6.61
N VAL A 39 -7.94 5.65 7.21
CA VAL A 39 -8.74 4.42 7.30
C VAL A 39 -10.16 4.71 6.80
N ARG A 40 -10.75 3.77 6.05
CA ARG A 40 -12.14 3.87 5.59
C ARG A 40 -13.08 4.01 6.79
N LEU A 41 -13.99 4.99 6.75
CA LEU A 41 -14.86 5.34 7.87
C LEU A 41 -15.62 4.14 8.44
N ASP A 42 -16.33 3.40 7.57
CA ASP A 42 -17.19 2.29 8.02
C ASP A 42 -16.38 1.10 8.54
N TRP A 43 -15.18 0.88 7.99
CA TRP A 43 -14.26 -0.13 8.52
C TRP A 43 -13.69 0.30 9.89
N LEU A 44 -13.40 1.59 10.07
CA LEU A 44 -12.97 2.15 11.36
C LEU A 44 -14.09 2.12 12.42
N ARG A 45 -15.34 1.90 12.04
CA ARG A 45 -16.46 1.70 12.98
C ARG A 45 -16.74 0.22 13.24
N GLN A 46 -16.86 -0.58 12.19
CA GLN A 46 -17.41 -1.94 12.24
C GLN A 46 -16.37 -3.05 12.02
N ARG A 47 -15.12 -2.70 11.72
CA ARG A 47 -14.02 -3.65 11.41
C ARG A 47 -14.45 -4.66 10.33
N GLU A 48 -14.22 -5.95 10.58
CA GLU A 48 -14.55 -7.08 9.70
C GLU A 48 -16.01 -7.08 9.21
N LYS A 49 -16.93 -6.57 10.03
CA LYS A 49 -18.38 -6.54 9.77
C LYS A 49 -18.82 -5.38 8.89
N SER A 50 -17.91 -4.50 8.47
CA SER A 50 -18.24 -3.35 7.61
C SER A 50 -18.78 -3.78 6.23
N ASP A 51 -19.75 -3.03 5.71
CA ASP A 51 -20.28 -3.23 4.36
C ASP A 51 -19.18 -3.02 3.31
N ARG A 52 -18.95 -4.05 2.48
CA ARG A 52 -17.94 -4.03 1.42
C ARG A 52 -18.38 -3.26 0.18
N ARG A 53 -19.69 -3.03 0.00
CA ARG A 53 -20.24 -2.30 -1.17
C ARG A 53 -19.92 -0.80 -1.13
N GLN A 54 -19.58 -0.26 0.04
CA GLN A 54 -19.21 1.15 0.22
C GLN A 54 -17.74 1.45 -0.14
N ARG A 55 -17.01 0.49 -0.73
CA ARG A 55 -15.65 0.71 -1.25
C ARG A 55 -15.73 1.59 -2.49
N GLY A 56 -14.91 2.65 -2.54
CA GLY A 56 -14.91 3.65 -3.62
C GLY A 56 -15.62 4.95 -3.30
N ASP A 57 -16.35 5.01 -2.18
CA ASP A 57 -17.08 6.20 -1.72
C ASP A 57 -16.17 7.29 -1.10
N ASN A 58 -14.84 7.13 -1.17
CA ASN A 58 -13.82 8.11 -0.77
C ASN A 58 -13.93 8.71 0.65
N ARG A 59 -14.76 8.14 1.54
CA ARG A 59 -14.87 8.55 2.95
C ARG A 59 -13.75 7.93 3.79
N PHE A 60 -12.69 8.72 3.99
CA PHE A 60 -11.53 8.35 4.78
C PHE A 60 -11.35 9.24 6.01
N VAL A 61 -10.93 8.63 7.12
CA VAL A 61 -10.61 9.33 8.37
C VAL A 61 -9.11 9.27 8.61
N ARG A 62 -8.51 10.42 8.93
CA ARG A 62 -7.10 10.51 9.32
C ARG A 62 -6.86 9.84 10.66
N VAL A 63 -5.78 9.07 10.76
CA VAL A 63 -5.33 8.44 12.01
C VAL A 63 -3.86 8.80 12.28
N SER A 64 -3.36 8.45 13.47
CA SER A 64 -1.91 8.45 13.75
C SER A 64 -1.25 7.20 13.18
N TRP A 65 0.07 7.24 13.03
CA TRP A 65 0.85 6.10 12.57
C TRP A 65 0.77 4.91 13.54
N ASP A 66 0.89 5.15 14.85
CA ASP A 66 0.78 4.10 15.87
C ASP A 66 -0.56 3.37 15.75
N ARG A 67 -1.65 4.13 15.62
CA ARG A 67 -2.99 3.55 15.48
C ARG A 67 -3.16 2.78 14.17
N ALA A 68 -2.57 3.26 13.07
CA ALA A 68 -2.61 2.55 11.79
C ALA A 68 -1.88 1.21 11.87
N LEU A 69 -0.70 1.19 12.48
CA LEU A 69 0.10 -0.01 12.67
C LEU A 69 -0.58 -1.00 13.64
N ASP A 70 -1.17 -0.52 14.73
CA ASP A 70 -1.92 -1.37 15.66
C ASP A 70 -3.10 -2.07 14.97
N LEU A 71 -3.84 -1.35 14.12
CA LEU A 71 -4.95 -1.91 13.37
C LEU A 71 -4.46 -2.97 12.37
N PHE A 72 -3.32 -2.72 11.71
CA PHE A 72 -2.71 -3.67 10.79
C PHE A 72 -2.23 -4.93 11.51
N MET A 73 -1.47 -4.77 12.61
CA MET A 73 -0.94 -5.89 13.38
C MET A 73 -2.06 -6.75 13.98
N ARG A 74 -3.12 -6.15 14.51
CA ARG A 74 -4.29 -6.89 15.00
C ARG A 74 -4.98 -7.71 13.90
N SER A 75 -5.06 -7.16 12.69
CA SER A 75 -5.59 -7.90 11.53
C SER A 75 -4.68 -9.06 11.15
N TRP A 76 -3.36 -8.91 11.32
CA TRP A 76 -2.37 -9.94 11.02
C TRP A 76 -2.28 -11.02 12.10
N SER A 77 -2.47 -10.72 13.38
CA SER A 77 -2.36 -11.71 14.47
C SER A 77 -3.38 -12.85 14.39
N GLY A 78 -4.46 -12.69 13.61
CA GLY A 78 -5.39 -13.78 13.28
C GLY A 78 -4.95 -14.66 12.11
N TYR A 79 -3.87 -14.31 11.41
CA TYR A 79 -3.33 -15.04 10.27
C TYR A 79 -2.42 -16.17 10.75
N LYS A 80 -2.92 -17.41 10.70
CA LYS A 80 -2.08 -18.60 10.78
C LYS A 80 -1.34 -18.76 9.47
N LYS A 81 -0.02 -18.99 9.50
CA LYS A 81 0.71 -19.30 8.27
C LYS A 81 0.13 -20.58 7.66
N PRO A 82 0.17 -20.77 6.34
CA PRO A 82 -0.26 -22.03 5.72
C PRO A 82 0.46 -23.27 6.29
N THR A 83 1.65 -23.07 6.86
CA THR A 83 2.44 -24.09 7.57
C THR A 83 1.82 -24.55 8.89
N ASP A 84 0.87 -23.79 9.44
CA ASP A 84 0.22 -24.03 10.73
C ASP A 84 -1.21 -24.58 10.54
N LEU A 85 -1.58 -24.91 9.29
CA LEU A 85 -2.79 -25.67 8.96
C LEU A 85 -2.45 -27.18 8.97
N PRO A 86 -3.32 -28.07 9.50
CA PRO A 86 -3.14 -29.50 9.30
C PRO A 86 -3.11 -29.75 7.80
N ALA A 87 -2.06 -30.45 7.33
CA ALA A 87 -1.74 -30.66 5.93
C ALA A 87 -2.97 -31.09 5.12
N CYS A 88 -3.62 -30.13 4.46
CA CYS A 88 -4.62 -30.36 3.42
C CYS A 88 -3.98 -29.99 2.08
N LEU A 89 -2.99 -30.77 1.70
CA LEU A 89 -2.59 -30.96 0.32
C LEU A 89 -2.56 -32.48 0.15
N PRO A 90 -3.56 -33.10 -0.51
CA PRO A 90 -3.35 -34.47 -0.97
C PRO A 90 -2.12 -34.42 -1.88
N ALA A 91 -1.13 -35.28 -1.58
CA ALA A 91 0.06 -35.43 -2.40
C ALA A 91 -0.37 -35.57 -3.87
N LEU A 92 0.14 -34.66 -4.72
CA LEU A 92 -0.04 -34.80 -6.16
C LEU A 92 0.49 -36.19 -6.55
N PRO A 93 -0.29 -37.01 -7.27
CA PRO A 93 0.18 -38.32 -7.69
C PRO A 93 1.38 -38.09 -8.61
N THR A 94 2.56 -38.55 -8.18
CA THR A 94 3.75 -38.63 -9.01
C THR A 94 3.55 -39.75 -10.03
N GLY A 95 2.74 -39.46 -11.06
CA GLY A 95 2.60 -40.24 -12.28
C GLY A 95 3.58 -39.73 -13.32
N LYS A 96 4.33 -40.65 -13.92
CA LYS A 96 5.29 -40.41 -15.00
C LYS A 96 4.59 -39.79 -16.21
N TRP A 97 5.26 -38.82 -16.83
CA TRP A 97 4.96 -38.35 -18.19
C TRP A 97 5.05 -39.49 -19.20
#